data_AF-A0A5J4VEH2-F1
#
_entry.id   AF-A0A5J4VEH2-F1
#
_cell.length_a   1.000
_cell.length_b   1.000
_cell.length_c   1.000
_cell.angle_alpha   90.00
_cell.angle_beta   90.00
_cell.angle_gamma   90.00
#
_symmetry.space_group_name_H-M   'P 1'
#
loop_
_entity.id
_entity.type
_entity.pdbx_description
1 polymer ?
#
loop_
_entity_poly.entity_id
_entity_poly.type
_entity_poly.pdbx_seq_one_letter_code
_entity_poly.pdbx_strand_id
1 'polypeptide(L)'
;MIGKGLLDEFSEMLKFARITEKEYAFNIQTQVCETISIIMSDNSTAIDYAIKSSIVDQLKTMLKYDISLKEVDIVHIAALKSLCTFGTPLQRRILVNQGVIQTFIPLMKNSKEKIKLCIAQAMHKCLSCEQYLGNRECQYPYFEQLEQDGVIQILFEEGFNKNVNEETRQVSADCLSLLYQARELPTVQNMKKEVIGQLKKALHHKDRVDVKCSSRALLSLAQHQENTINESESKQRQSSSSSPQLGPSPPPRITLPVSFLQLKSYQSSGVNLLEFNRLWKKSDFEKIRRVGASVFGEVWLIKNKITQQLMAWKEMRYYSLDERLGVDNEVNIQRDLYELFRQSNPQFIHIVKPLGFFVDNPEAKAYLILEYCPGGDLQQIIHGDLKPSNILFTNDFQVKLADFGLAHELQEGKTYVTAHQGTLLYAAPEILSSSQGKRRLKFEADIFSCGVMLYELLTHKHPFVLRRSDVRAEEFIHRVIYDDPPEITQDYPKSMKNLIMAMLTKNPDHRISTADIMKTPEIIASLESAYK
;
A
#
# COMPACT_ATOMS: atom_id res chain seq x y z
N MET A 1 31.34 -0.03 -3.96
CA MET A 1 31.66 -1.17 -4.84
C MET A 1 31.84 -2.41 -3.98
N ILE A 2 30.75 -3.13 -3.68
CA ILE A 2 30.85 -4.52 -3.25
C ILE A 2 30.51 -5.32 -4.50
N GLY A 3 31.55 -5.77 -5.21
CA GLY A 3 31.38 -6.52 -6.45
C GLY A 3 30.98 -7.97 -6.17
N LYS A 4 30.44 -8.63 -7.20
CA LYS A 4 30.20 -10.08 -7.24
C LYS A 4 31.36 -10.91 -6.64
N GLY A 5 32.60 -10.47 -6.83
CA GLY A 5 33.80 -11.14 -6.31
C GLY A 5 33.83 -11.33 -4.79
N LEU A 6 33.33 -10.39 -3.99
CA LEU A 6 33.37 -10.52 -2.53
C LEU A 6 32.42 -11.63 -2.02
N LEU A 7 31.25 -11.78 -2.65
CA LEU A 7 30.32 -12.85 -2.29
C LEU A 7 30.83 -14.22 -2.71
N ASP A 8 31.53 -14.29 -3.85
CA ASP A 8 32.22 -15.50 -4.29
C ASP A 8 33.36 -15.87 -3.32
N GLU A 9 34.12 -14.89 -2.82
CA GLU A 9 35.13 -15.10 -1.77
C GLU A 9 34.51 -15.65 -0.49
N PHE A 10 33.39 -15.09 0.00
CA PHE A 10 32.70 -15.64 1.17
C PHE A 10 32.19 -17.07 0.94
N SER A 11 31.75 -17.39 -0.28
CA SER A 11 31.38 -18.76 -0.63
C SER A 11 32.57 -19.70 -0.53
N GLU A 12 33.74 -19.30 -1.01
CA GLU A 12 34.98 -20.08 -0.88
C GLU A 12 35.44 -20.20 0.58
N MET A 13 35.30 -19.14 1.38
CA MET A 13 35.59 -19.20 2.82
C MET A 13 34.69 -20.20 3.55
N LEU A 14 33.39 -20.26 3.23
CA LEU A 14 32.48 -21.24 3.82
C LEU A 14 32.81 -22.68 3.38
N LYS A 15 33.24 -22.87 2.13
CA LYS A 15 33.72 -24.18 1.65
C LYS A 15 35.02 -24.59 2.37
N PHE A 16 35.95 -23.65 2.52
CA PHE A 16 37.21 -23.86 3.24
C PHE A 16 36.97 -24.22 4.71
N ALA A 17 36.00 -23.57 5.37
CA ALA A 17 35.63 -23.89 6.74
C ALA A 17 35.25 -25.37 6.92
N ARG A 18 34.64 -26.03 5.92
CA ARG A 18 34.23 -27.44 6.01
C ARG A 18 35.38 -28.43 6.07
N ILE A 19 36.56 -28.06 5.56
CA ILE A 19 37.75 -28.91 5.52
C ILE A 19 38.78 -28.53 6.59
N THR A 20 38.46 -27.54 7.43
CA THR A 20 39.34 -27.02 8.47
C THR A 20 38.91 -27.55 9.84
N GLU A 21 39.79 -27.43 10.84
CA GLU A 21 39.47 -27.76 12.23
C GLU A 21 38.25 -26.99 12.75
N LYS A 22 37.47 -27.65 13.62
CA LYS A 22 36.14 -27.19 14.05
C LYS A 22 36.13 -25.77 14.64
N GLU A 23 37.13 -25.41 15.44
CA GLU A 23 37.19 -24.08 16.09
C GLU A 23 37.41 -22.97 15.06
N TYR A 24 38.34 -23.17 14.12
CA TYR A 24 38.57 -22.23 13.03
C TYR A 24 37.38 -22.16 12.08
N ALA A 25 36.75 -23.30 11.77
CA ALA A 25 35.56 -23.36 10.94
C ALA A 25 34.42 -22.52 11.53
N PHE A 26 34.16 -22.66 12.83
CA PHE A 26 33.10 -21.94 13.54
C PHE A 26 33.34 -20.42 13.53
N ASN A 27 34.59 -19.98 13.73
CA ASN A 27 34.96 -18.56 13.68
C ASN A 27 34.78 -17.98 12.27
N ILE A 28 35.22 -18.70 11.23
CA ILE A 28 35.03 -18.28 9.82
C ILE A 28 33.54 -18.15 9.52
N GLN A 29 32.75 -19.17 9.86
CA GLN A 29 31.29 -19.18 9.64
C GLN A 29 30.60 -18.00 10.35
N THR A 30 30.97 -17.73 11.60
CA THR A 30 30.46 -16.60 12.39
C THR A 30 30.75 -15.27 11.69
N GLN A 31 32.03 -15.04 11.34
CA GLN A 31 32.46 -13.77 10.74
C GLN A 31 31.85 -13.55 9.36
N VAL A 32 31.75 -14.60 8.54
CA VAL A 32 31.10 -14.54 7.24
C VAL A 32 29.63 -14.19 7.38
N CYS A 33 28.91 -14.83 8.30
CA CYS A 33 27.49 -14.54 8.51
C CYS A 33 27.23 -13.11 9.00
N GLU A 34 28.05 -12.63 9.96
CA GLU A 34 27.96 -11.26 10.46
C GLU A 34 28.23 -10.26 9.33
N THR A 35 29.31 -10.46 8.58
CA THR A 35 29.70 -9.56 7.50
C THR A 35 28.66 -9.53 6.38
N ILE A 36 28.13 -10.68 5.98
CA ILE A 36 27.03 -10.74 5.00
C ILE A 36 25.79 -10.03 5.53
N SER A 37 25.43 -10.21 6.79
CA SER A 37 24.26 -9.53 7.36
C SER A 37 24.36 -8.00 7.26
N ILE A 38 25.56 -7.46 7.49
CA ILE A 38 25.85 -6.03 7.34
C ILE A 38 25.78 -5.62 5.86
N ILE A 39 26.40 -6.39 4.97
CA ILE A 39 26.42 -6.09 3.53
C ILE A 39 25.00 -6.08 2.94
N MET A 40 24.12 -6.99 3.38
CA MET A 40 22.76 -7.10 2.90
C MET A 40 21.81 -6.05 3.49
N SER A 41 22.18 -5.40 4.60
CA SER A 41 21.34 -4.41 5.27
C SER A 41 21.10 -3.19 4.36
N ASP A 42 19.83 -2.99 3.99
CA ASP A 42 19.38 -1.93 3.10
C ASP A 42 20.11 -1.87 1.73
N ASN A 43 20.58 -3.01 1.22
CA ASN A 43 21.38 -3.10 0.00
C ASN A 43 20.80 -4.10 -1.01
N SER A 44 19.77 -3.67 -1.74
CA SER A 44 19.06 -4.54 -2.69
C SER A 44 19.95 -5.09 -3.82
N THR A 45 20.99 -4.36 -4.22
CA THR A 45 21.97 -4.81 -5.24
C THR A 45 22.83 -5.95 -4.72
N ALA A 46 23.32 -5.88 -3.49
CA ALA A 46 24.06 -6.99 -2.88
C ALA A 46 23.19 -8.25 -2.72
N ILE A 47 21.91 -8.07 -2.38
CA ILE A 47 20.93 -9.16 -2.29
C ILE A 47 20.72 -9.81 -3.66
N ASP A 48 20.58 -9.01 -4.73
CA ASP A 48 20.46 -9.50 -6.10
C ASP A 48 21.67 -10.35 -6.51
N TYR A 49 22.89 -9.92 -6.18
CA TYR A 49 24.09 -10.71 -6.40
C TYR A 49 24.14 -11.97 -5.55
N ALA A 50 23.74 -11.90 -4.28
CA ALA A 50 23.74 -13.06 -3.38
C ALA A 50 22.78 -14.16 -3.86
N ILE A 51 21.58 -13.78 -4.30
CA ILE A 51 20.57 -14.72 -4.83
C ILE A 51 21.06 -15.38 -6.13
N LYS A 52 21.86 -14.67 -6.93
CA LYS A 52 22.45 -15.16 -8.18
C LYS A 52 23.78 -15.89 -8.00
N SER A 53 24.41 -15.81 -6.83
CA SER A 53 25.67 -16.49 -6.54
C SER A 53 25.43 -17.78 -5.73
N SER A 54 26.51 -18.50 -5.47
CA SER A 54 26.45 -19.72 -4.65
C SER A 54 26.26 -19.45 -3.15
N ILE A 55 26.30 -18.19 -2.70
CA ILE A 55 26.39 -17.87 -1.27
C ILE A 55 25.14 -18.29 -0.49
N VAL A 56 23.95 -18.16 -1.07
CA VAL A 56 22.70 -18.60 -0.43
C VAL A 56 22.75 -20.11 -0.18
N ASP A 57 23.21 -20.90 -1.16
CA ASP A 57 23.36 -22.34 -1.01
C ASP A 57 24.46 -22.71 -0.01
N GLN A 58 25.56 -21.96 0.04
CA GLN A 58 26.61 -22.18 1.05
C GLN A 58 26.10 -21.90 2.46
N LEU A 59 25.37 -20.81 2.68
CA LEU A 59 24.75 -20.47 3.97
C LEU A 59 23.72 -21.52 4.40
N LYS A 60 22.89 -22.00 3.47
CA LYS A 60 21.92 -23.08 3.75
C LYS A 60 22.62 -24.38 4.14
N THR A 61 23.66 -24.78 3.38
CA THR A 61 24.45 -25.97 3.66
C THR A 61 25.11 -25.87 5.04
N MET A 62 25.65 -24.70 5.36
CA MET A 62 26.28 -24.42 6.65
C MET A 62 25.32 -24.62 7.82
N LEU A 63 24.13 -24.03 7.75
CA LEU A 63 23.13 -24.16 8.81
C LEU A 63 22.53 -25.56 8.92
N LYS A 64 22.54 -26.34 7.83
CA LYS A 64 21.94 -27.67 7.79
C LYS A 64 22.91 -28.78 8.22
N TYR A 65 24.19 -28.64 7.90
CA TYR A 65 25.17 -29.74 8.02
C TYR A 65 26.45 -29.35 8.75
N ASP A 66 26.92 -28.10 8.63
CA ASP A 66 28.26 -27.74 9.10
C ASP A 66 28.27 -27.30 10.58
N ILE A 67 27.17 -26.73 11.08
CA ILE A 67 27.02 -26.28 12.48
C ILE A 67 26.01 -27.15 13.21
N SER A 68 26.37 -27.64 14.41
CA SER A 68 25.43 -28.36 15.26
C SER A 68 24.26 -27.47 15.66
N LEU A 69 23.03 -28.00 15.63
CA LEU A 69 21.82 -27.25 16.02
C LEU A 69 21.96 -26.56 17.39
N LYS A 70 22.68 -27.15 18.35
CA LYS A 70 22.90 -26.57 19.70
C LYS A 70 23.88 -25.39 19.71
N GLU A 71 24.80 -25.35 18.74
CA GLU A 71 25.85 -24.33 18.62
C GLU A 71 25.39 -23.13 17.77
N VAL A 72 24.32 -23.28 16.99
CA VAL A 72 23.72 -22.17 16.22
C VAL A 72 23.30 -21.04 17.18
N ASP A 73 23.58 -19.82 16.73
CA ASP A 73 23.21 -18.57 17.40
C ASP A 73 22.69 -17.55 16.37
N ILE A 74 22.16 -16.43 16.84
CA ILE A 74 21.53 -15.37 16.03
C ILE A 74 22.46 -14.93 14.89
N VAL A 75 23.77 -14.80 15.16
CA VAL A 75 24.76 -14.37 14.17
C VAL A 75 24.80 -15.30 12.95
N HIS A 76 24.68 -16.61 13.15
CA HIS A 76 24.71 -17.60 12.07
C HIS A 76 23.47 -17.54 11.16
N ILE A 77 22.35 -17.07 11.70
CA ILE A 77 21.07 -16.93 10.97
C ILE A 77 20.94 -15.52 10.37
N ALA A 78 21.69 -14.55 10.88
CA ALA A 78 21.58 -13.13 10.53
C ALA A 78 21.73 -12.87 9.02
N ALA A 79 22.60 -13.61 8.33
CA ALA A 79 22.78 -13.49 6.88
C ALA A 79 21.49 -13.82 6.11
N LEU A 80 20.92 -15.02 6.32
CA LEU A 80 19.66 -15.41 5.69
C LEU A 80 18.48 -14.53 6.14
N LYS A 81 18.43 -14.14 7.42
CA LYS A 81 17.43 -13.20 7.93
C LYS A 81 17.50 -11.86 7.20
N SER A 82 18.70 -11.34 6.96
CA SER A 82 18.89 -10.05 6.28
C SER A 82 18.45 -10.11 4.83
N LEU A 83 18.78 -11.20 4.11
CA LEU A 83 18.26 -11.48 2.76
C LEU A 83 16.72 -11.49 2.75
N CYS A 84 16.09 -12.17 3.71
CA CYS A 84 14.64 -12.23 3.83
C CYS A 84 14.04 -10.86 4.19
N THR A 85 14.71 -10.07 5.03
CA THR A 85 14.18 -8.81 5.59
C THR A 85 14.25 -7.67 4.59
N PHE A 86 15.41 -7.48 3.97
CA PHE A 86 15.72 -6.35 3.09
C PHE A 86 15.51 -6.66 1.60
N GLY A 87 15.27 -7.93 1.22
CA GLY A 87 14.96 -8.29 -0.15
C GLY A 87 13.66 -7.67 -0.65
N THR A 88 13.57 -7.33 -1.93
CA THR A 88 12.29 -6.96 -2.56
C THR A 88 11.31 -8.14 -2.54
N PRO A 89 10.00 -7.94 -2.76
CA PRO A 89 9.06 -9.05 -2.86
C PRO A 89 9.50 -10.12 -3.87
N LEU A 90 10.00 -9.72 -5.05
CA LEU A 90 10.49 -10.66 -6.06
C LEU A 90 11.73 -11.44 -5.58
N GLN A 91 12.69 -10.75 -4.94
CA GLN A 91 13.86 -11.40 -4.36
C GLN A 91 13.48 -12.42 -3.29
N ARG A 92 12.51 -12.09 -2.43
CA ARG A 92 11.96 -13.02 -1.42
C ARG A 92 11.30 -14.24 -2.06
N ARG A 93 10.53 -14.07 -3.14
CA ARG A 93 9.98 -15.20 -3.90
C ARG A 93 11.07 -16.12 -4.44
N ILE A 94 12.19 -15.56 -4.92
CA ILE A 94 13.34 -16.38 -5.36
C ILE A 94 13.96 -17.13 -4.18
N LEU A 95 14.12 -16.50 -3.01
CA LEU A 95 14.61 -17.17 -1.80
C LEU A 95 13.69 -18.32 -1.35
N VAL A 96 12.36 -18.14 -1.47
CA VAL A 96 11.37 -19.22 -1.23
C VAL A 96 11.60 -20.37 -2.20
N ASN A 97 11.71 -20.08 -3.51
CA ASN A 97 11.99 -21.09 -4.53
C ASN A 97 13.35 -21.78 -4.34
N GLN A 98 14.33 -21.09 -3.75
CA GLN A 98 15.63 -21.65 -3.39
C GLN A 98 15.60 -22.49 -2.10
N GLY A 99 14.46 -22.64 -1.43
CA GLY A 99 14.35 -23.51 -0.25
C GLY A 99 14.88 -22.87 1.04
N VAL A 100 14.91 -21.54 1.14
CA VAL A 100 15.39 -20.84 2.34
C VAL A 100 14.48 -21.09 3.55
N ILE A 101 13.16 -21.13 3.35
CA ILE A 101 12.20 -21.41 4.43
C ILE A 101 12.44 -22.80 5.04
N GLN A 102 12.72 -23.80 4.21
CA GLN A 102 12.95 -25.19 4.59
C GLN A 102 14.22 -25.34 5.43
N THR A 103 15.21 -24.48 5.21
CA THR A 103 16.44 -24.43 6.00
C THR A 103 16.18 -24.04 7.45
N PHE A 104 15.12 -23.25 7.70
CA PHE A 104 14.76 -22.79 9.02
C PHE A 104 14.00 -23.82 9.87
N ILE A 105 13.37 -24.83 9.26
CA ILE A 105 12.58 -25.86 9.95
C ILE A 105 13.35 -26.55 11.08
N PRO A 106 14.54 -27.15 10.86
CA PRO A 106 15.26 -27.80 11.94
C PRO A 106 15.78 -26.81 13.00
N LEU A 107 15.99 -25.54 12.63
CA LEU A 107 16.47 -24.50 13.53
C LEU A 107 15.37 -23.98 14.48
N MET A 108 14.09 -24.06 14.09
CA MET A 108 12.96 -23.72 14.98
C MET A 108 12.88 -24.64 16.20
N LYS A 109 13.43 -25.86 16.11
CA LYS A 109 13.52 -26.82 17.24
C LYS A 109 14.64 -26.47 18.23
N ASN A 110 15.43 -25.41 17.98
CA ASN A 110 16.46 -24.95 18.89
C ASN A 110 15.84 -24.43 20.21
N SER A 111 16.51 -24.67 21.34
CA SER A 111 16.01 -24.25 22.66
C SER A 111 16.06 -22.74 22.90
N LYS A 112 16.85 -21.98 22.14
CA LYS A 112 17.01 -20.53 22.33
C LYS A 112 15.85 -19.75 21.72
N GLU A 113 15.03 -19.12 22.56
CA GLU A 113 13.84 -18.38 22.14
C GLU A 113 14.11 -17.25 21.13
N LYS A 114 15.22 -16.50 21.30
CA LYS A 114 15.58 -15.42 20.37
C LYS A 114 15.84 -15.92 18.95
N ILE A 115 16.29 -17.17 18.80
CA ILE A 115 16.49 -17.80 17.49
C ILE A 115 15.14 -18.09 16.85
N LYS A 116 14.19 -18.66 17.60
CA LYS A 116 12.83 -18.92 17.12
C LYS A 116 12.16 -17.66 16.62
N LEU A 117 12.25 -16.56 17.37
CA LEU A 117 11.72 -15.26 16.96
C LEU A 117 12.36 -14.76 15.65
N CYS A 118 13.70 -14.80 15.56
CA CYS A 118 14.42 -14.35 14.36
C CYS A 118 14.03 -15.15 13.11
N ILE A 119 13.85 -16.46 13.28
CA ILE A 119 13.41 -17.35 12.22
C ILE A 119 11.97 -17.06 11.81
N ALA A 120 11.04 -16.98 12.77
CA ALA A 120 9.64 -16.68 12.50
C ALA A 120 9.49 -15.36 11.74
N GLN A 121 10.24 -14.32 12.13
CA GLN A 121 10.29 -13.04 11.42
C GLN A 121 10.82 -13.18 9.99
N ALA A 122 11.88 -13.97 9.76
CA ALA A 122 12.42 -14.22 8.43
C ALA A 122 11.41 -14.96 7.54
N MET A 123 10.76 -16.00 8.07
CA MET A 123 9.70 -16.75 7.38
C MET A 123 8.52 -15.83 7.04
N HIS A 124 8.06 -15.00 7.98
CA HIS A 124 6.98 -14.04 7.74
C HIS A 124 7.30 -13.08 6.59
N LYS A 125 8.53 -12.58 6.52
CA LYS A 125 8.97 -11.71 5.42
C LYS A 125 8.94 -12.43 4.07
N CYS A 126 9.37 -13.68 4.01
CA CYS A 126 9.27 -14.48 2.79
C CYS A 126 7.82 -14.78 2.40
N LEU A 127 6.98 -15.20 3.36
CA LEU A 127 5.57 -15.55 3.10
C LEU A 127 4.74 -14.34 2.67
N SER A 128 4.98 -13.16 3.26
CA SER A 128 4.22 -11.95 2.92
C SER A 128 4.53 -11.40 1.52
N CYS A 129 5.57 -11.90 0.81
CA CYS A 129 5.96 -11.35 -0.49
C CYS A 129 4.86 -11.46 -1.55
N GLU A 130 4.04 -12.51 -1.50
CA GLU A 130 2.95 -12.77 -2.44
C GLU A 130 1.86 -11.67 -2.41
N GLN A 131 1.64 -11.05 -1.25
CA GLN A 131 0.67 -9.96 -1.09
C GLN A 131 1.06 -8.71 -1.88
N TYR A 132 2.35 -8.52 -2.19
CA TYR A 132 2.88 -7.35 -2.90
C TYR A 132 3.06 -7.59 -4.40
N LEU A 133 3.07 -8.84 -4.84
CA LEU A 133 3.29 -9.24 -6.23
C LEU A 133 1.97 -9.36 -7.01
N GLY A 134 0.87 -8.83 -6.47
CA GLY A 134 -0.41 -8.69 -7.15
C GLY A 134 -1.12 -10.02 -7.41
N ASN A 135 -0.77 -11.07 -6.67
CA ASN A 135 -1.42 -12.35 -6.86
C ASN A 135 -2.89 -12.25 -6.42
N ARG A 136 -3.81 -12.36 -7.40
CA ARG A 136 -5.27 -12.29 -7.19
C ARG A 136 -5.87 -13.63 -6.77
N GLU A 137 -5.04 -14.64 -6.60
CA GLU A 137 -5.47 -15.94 -6.11
C GLU A 137 -5.83 -15.85 -4.63
N CYS A 138 -6.99 -16.40 -4.27
CA CYS A 138 -7.44 -16.44 -2.88
C CYS A 138 -6.59 -17.39 -2.01
N GLN A 139 -5.70 -18.20 -2.59
CA GLN A 139 -4.90 -19.21 -1.89
C GLN A 139 -3.40 -18.96 -2.06
N TYR A 140 -2.62 -19.34 -1.05
CA TYR A 140 -1.16 -19.18 -1.08
C TYR A 140 -0.52 -20.14 -2.12
N PRO A 141 0.26 -19.65 -3.11
CA PRO A 141 0.71 -20.45 -4.26
C PRO A 141 1.57 -21.67 -3.93
N TYR A 142 2.31 -21.60 -2.82
CA TYR A 142 3.23 -22.67 -2.41
C TYR A 142 2.69 -23.49 -1.22
N PHE A 143 1.38 -23.41 -0.94
CA PHE A 143 0.79 -24.04 0.24
C PHE A 143 1.10 -25.54 0.32
N GLU A 144 0.77 -26.31 -0.72
CA GLU A 144 0.94 -27.77 -0.74
C GLU A 144 2.40 -28.18 -0.53
N GLN A 145 3.34 -27.46 -1.15
CA GLN A 145 4.77 -27.71 -0.99
C GLN A 145 5.23 -27.45 0.45
N LEU A 146 4.84 -26.29 1.02
CA LEU A 146 5.23 -25.92 2.38
C LEU A 146 4.56 -26.82 3.43
N GLU A 147 3.36 -27.32 3.16
CA GLU A 147 2.70 -28.33 3.98
C GLU A 147 3.48 -29.65 3.97
N GLN A 148 3.82 -30.16 2.79
CA GLN A 148 4.63 -31.38 2.64
C GLN A 148 6.01 -31.26 3.28
N ASP A 149 6.63 -30.09 3.20
CA ASP A 149 7.93 -29.81 3.82
C ASP A 149 7.86 -29.71 5.36
N GLY A 150 6.66 -29.67 5.95
CA GLY A 150 6.44 -29.58 7.40
C GLY A 150 6.54 -28.15 7.96
N VAL A 151 6.49 -27.12 7.10
CA VAL A 151 6.59 -25.70 7.51
C VAL A 151 5.41 -25.28 8.38
N ILE A 152 4.20 -25.72 8.01
CA ILE A 152 2.97 -25.42 8.78
C ILE A 152 3.05 -26.06 10.16
N GLN A 153 3.44 -27.34 10.23
CA GLN A 153 3.54 -28.09 11.47
C GLN A 153 4.57 -27.45 12.42
N ILE A 154 5.76 -27.10 11.91
CA ILE A 154 6.80 -26.53 12.77
C ILE A 154 6.45 -25.12 13.28
N LEU A 155 5.79 -24.28 12.45
CA LEU A 155 5.33 -22.96 12.87
C LEU A 155 4.30 -23.06 13.99
N PHE A 156 3.45 -24.08 13.97
CA PHE A 156 2.47 -24.30 15.02
C PHE A 156 3.10 -24.91 16.27
N GLU A 157 3.78 -26.05 16.16
CA GLU A 157 4.33 -26.79 17.31
C GLU A 157 5.35 -25.97 18.10
N GLU A 158 6.28 -25.29 17.41
CA GLU A 158 7.32 -24.50 18.08
C GLU A 158 6.87 -23.07 18.36
N GLY A 159 6.01 -22.49 17.50
CA GLY A 159 5.51 -21.12 17.64
C GLY A 159 4.40 -20.95 18.67
N PHE A 160 3.66 -22.01 19.01
CA PHE A 160 2.61 -22.01 20.03
C PHE A 160 2.96 -22.87 21.25
N ASN A 161 4.22 -23.29 21.37
CA ASN A 161 4.71 -23.97 22.56
C ASN A 161 4.46 -23.09 23.82
N LYS A 162 4.14 -23.72 24.96
CA LYS A 162 3.82 -23.01 26.22
C LYS A 162 4.93 -22.07 26.69
N ASN A 163 6.19 -22.39 26.37
CA ASN A 163 7.36 -21.64 26.81
C ASN A 163 7.84 -20.59 25.81
N VAL A 164 7.13 -20.42 24.68
CA VAL A 164 7.47 -19.45 23.64
C VAL A 164 7.06 -18.04 24.06
N ASN A 165 7.82 -17.03 23.66
CA ASN A 165 7.47 -15.66 23.97
C ASN A 165 6.24 -15.21 23.15
N GLU A 166 5.59 -14.13 23.61
CA GLU A 166 4.36 -13.63 22.98
C GLU A 166 4.60 -13.13 21.54
N GLU A 167 5.77 -12.56 21.26
CA GLU A 167 6.11 -12.02 19.94
C GLU A 167 6.29 -13.12 18.88
N THR A 168 7.02 -14.19 19.22
CA THR A 168 7.18 -15.39 18.40
C THR A 168 5.81 -16.02 18.14
N ARG A 169 4.96 -16.12 19.17
CA ARG A 169 3.60 -16.64 19.00
C ARG A 169 2.78 -15.78 18.03
N GLN A 170 2.89 -14.46 18.14
CA GLN A 170 2.22 -13.52 17.25
C GLN A 170 2.71 -13.66 15.80
N VAL A 171 4.02 -13.65 15.56
CA VAL A 171 4.60 -13.76 14.21
C VAL A 171 4.29 -15.13 13.60
N SER A 172 4.26 -16.20 14.40
CA SER A 172 3.82 -17.52 13.93
C SER A 172 2.33 -17.55 13.57
N ALA A 173 1.48 -16.87 14.34
CA ALA A 173 0.06 -16.69 13.99
C ALA A 173 -0.11 -15.94 12.66
N ASP A 174 0.65 -14.86 12.46
CA ASP A 174 0.65 -14.09 11.22
C ASP A 174 1.10 -14.96 10.03
N CYS A 175 2.18 -15.73 10.17
CA CYS A 175 2.63 -16.69 9.14
C CYS A 175 1.53 -17.70 8.77
N LEU A 176 0.90 -18.32 9.77
CA LEU A 176 -0.16 -19.31 9.53
C LEU A 176 -1.38 -18.66 8.87
N SER A 177 -1.71 -17.41 9.21
CA SER A 177 -2.82 -16.68 8.57
C SER A 177 -2.58 -16.38 7.08
N LEU A 178 -1.32 -16.17 6.68
CA LEU A 178 -0.93 -15.98 5.29
C LEU A 178 -1.07 -17.28 4.49
N LEU A 179 -0.64 -18.39 5.09
CA LEU A 179 -0.71 -19.71 4.45
C LEU A 179 -2.16 -20.18 4.30
N TYR A 180 -2.98 -20.02 5.35
CA TYR A 180 -4.39 -20.41 5.35
C TYR A 180 -5.35 -19.34 4.80
N GLN A 181 -4.84 -18.36 4.05
CA GLN A 181 -5.68 -17.40 3.36
C GLN A 181 -6.69 -18.14 2.45
N ALA A 182 -7.97 -17.82 2.64
CA ALA A 182 -9.12 -18.49 2.02
C ALA A 182 -9.10 -20.04 2.08
N ARG A 183 -8.51 -20.62 3.13
CA ARG A 183 -8.58 -22.06 3.47
C ARG A 183 -9.04 -22.23 4.91
N GLU A 184 -9.68 -23.35 5.23
CA GLU A 184 -10.03 -23.64 6.63
C GLU A 184 -8.76 -23.91 7.46
N LEU A 185 -8.64 -23.25 8.61
CA LEU A 185 -7.63 -23.59 9.62
C LEU A 185 -7.98 -24.94 10.27
N PRO A 186 -7.03 -25.89 10.35
CA PRO A 186 -7.28 -27.20 10.95
C PRO A 186 -7.81 -27.07 12.40
N THR A 187 -8.83 -27.86 12.70
CA THR A 187 -9.33 -28.04 14.07
C THR A 187 -8.45 -29.01 14.86
N VAL A 188 -7.63 -29.80 14.17
CA VAL A 188 -6.65 -30.72 14.75
C VAL A 188 -5.67 -29.95 15.65
N GLN A 189 -5.35 -30.54 16.82
CA GLN A 189 -4.48 -29.94 17.85
C GLN A 189 -4.92 -28.54 18.35
N ASN A 190 -6.20 -28.16 18.20
CA ASN A 190 -6.73 -26.84 18.54
C ASN A 190 -6.09 -25.68 17.75
N MET A 191 -5.47 -25.92 16.59
CA MET A 191 -4.75 -24.90 15.82
C MET A 191 -5.63 -23.68 15.48
N LYS A 192 -6.84 -23.92 14.95
CA LYS A 192 -7.82 -22.86 14.67
C LYS A 192 -8.09 -21.95 15.87
N LYS A 193 -8.28 -22.54 17.05
CA LYS A 193 -8.58 -21.79 18.29
C LYS A 193 -7.39 -20.97 18.76
N GLU A 194 -6.21 -21.56 18.79
CA GLU A 194 -4.98 -20.92 19.25
C GLU A 194 -4.56 -19.77 18.31
N VAL A 195 -4.56 -20.00 17.00
CA VAL A 195 -4.19 -18.98 15.99
C VAL A 195 -5.16 -17.81 16.02
N ILE A 196 -6.47 -18.07 15.94
CA ILE A 196 -7.47 -16.98 15.96
C ILE A 196 -7.48 -16.27 17.33
N GLY A 197 -7.33 -17.03 18.42
CA GLY A 197 -7.24 -16.47 19.77
C GLY A 197 -6.06 -15.49 19.91
N GLN A 198 -4.89 -15.86 19.39
CA GLN A 198 -3.70 -15.00 19.40
C GLN A 198 -3.91 -13.74 18.56
N LEU A 199 -4.41 -13.87 17.33
CA LEU A 199 -4.69 -12.72 16.46
C LEU A 199 -5.72 -11.75 17.08
N LYS A 200 -6.75 -12.28 17.76
CA LYS A 200 -7.74 -11.46 18.49
C LYS A 200 -7.10 -10.73 19.68
N LYS A 201 -6.23 -11.40 20.43
CA LYS A 201 -5.52 -10.79 21.57
C LYS A 201 -4.70 -9.57 21.14
N ALA A 202 -4.03 -9.66 19.98
CA ALA A 202 -3.25 -8.55 19.43
C ALA A 202 -4.08 -7.33 19.00
N LEU A 203 -5.40 -7.47 18.75
CA LEU A 203 -6.28 -6.32 18.50
C LEU A 203 -6.44 -5.40 19.71
N HIS A 204 -6.17 -5.90 20.91
CA HIS A 204 -6.22 -5.13 22.15
C HIS A 204 -4.85 -4.56 22.55
N HIS A 205 -3.81 -4.75 21.73
CA HIS A 205 -2.48 -4.23 22.00
C HIS A 205 -2.41 -2.70 21.75
N LYS A 206 -1.53 -2.00 22.48
CA LYS A 206 -1.34 -0.56 22.30
C LYS A 206 -0.58 -0.21 21.02
N ASP A 207 0.16 -1.17 20.45
CA ASP A 207 0.93 -0.98 19.22
C ASP A 207 0.01 -1.04 17.99
N ARG A 208 0.02 0.05 17.20
CA ARG A 208 -0.82 0.18 16.00
C ARG A 208 -0.40 -0.78 14.87
N VAL A 209 0.85 -1.22 14.84
CA VAL A 209 1.36 -2.12 13.80
C VAL A 209 0.80 -3.53 13.98
N ASP A 210 0.86 -4.07 15.21
CA ASP A 210 0.33 -5.40 15.55
C ASP A 210 -1.18 -5.49 15.32
N VAL A 211 -1.92 -4.43 15.68
CA VAL A 211 -3.38 -4.34 15.47
C VAL A 211 -3.71 -4.38 13.97
N LYS A 212 -2.97 -3.65 13.13
CA LYS A 212 -3.21 -3.59 11.68
C LYS A 212 -2.86 -4.91 10.99
N CYS A 213 -1.75 -5.55 11.36
CA CYS A 213 -1.35 -6.85 10.84
C CYS A 213 -2.37 -7.93 11.23
N SER A 214 -2.74 -7.99 12.51
CA SER A 214 -3.69 -8.99 13.04
C SER A 214 -5.11 -8.79 12.48
N SER A 215 -5.55 -7.55 12.28
CA SER A 215 -6.84 -7.26 11.65
C SER A 215 -6.89 -7.74 10.20
N ARG A 216 -5.81 -7.54 9.43
CA ARG A 216 -5.69 -8.05 8.06
C ARG A 216 -5.64 -9.58 8.01
N ALA A 217 -4.89 -10.20 8.93
CA ALA A 217 -4.82 -11.65 9.08
C ALA A 217 -6.20 -12.27 9.36
N LEU A 218 -6.98 -11.68 10.28
CA LEU A 218 -8.34 -12.13 10.59
C LEU A 218 -9.29 -11.95 9.40
N LEU A 219 -9.22 -10.82 8.69
CA LEU A 219 -10.02 -10.59 7.50
C LEU A 219 -9.69 -11.61 6.39
N SER A 220 -8.40 -11.94 6.23
CA SER A 220 -7.90 -12.94 5.28
C SER A 220 -8.43 -14.33 5.60
N LEU A 221 -8.38 -14.74 6.87
CA LEU A 221 -8.92 -16.03 7.32
C LEU A 221 -10.45 -16.10 7.19
N ALA A 222 -11.16 -15.00 7.46
CA ALA A 222 -12.61 -14.89 7.35
C ALA A 222 -13.14 -14.98 5.89
N GLN A 223 -12.25 -14.97 4.89
CA GLN A 223 -12.63 -15.26 3.50
C GLN A 223 -13.15 -16.70 3.34
N HIS A 224 -12.79 -17.63 4.24
CA HIS A 224 -13.35 -18.97 4.29
C HIS A 224 -14.44 -19.05 5.36
N GLN A 225 -15.67 -19.46 4.97
CA GLN A 225 -16.85 -19.46 5.85
C GLN A 225 -16.64 -20.30 7.13
N GLU A 226 -15.95 -21.43 7.03
CA GLU A 226 -15.68 -22.27 8.22
C GLU A 226 -14.73 -21.59 9.24
N ASN A 227 -13.97 -20.56 8.88
CA ASN A 227 -13.09 -19.84 9.82
C ASN A 227 -13.81 -18.77 10.64
N THR A 228 -15.07 -18.44 10.34
CA THR A 228 -15.86 -17.59 11.23
C THR A 228 -16.21 -18.38 12.49
N ILE A 229 -15.54 -18.05 13.60
CA ILE A 229 -15.94 -18.57 14.90
C ILE A 229 -17.33 -18.01 15.19
N ASN A 230 -18.36 -18.85 15.04
CA ASN A 230 -19.67 -18.56 15.60
C ASN A 230 -19.48 -18.35 17.11
N GLU A 231 -19.81 -17.16 17.62
CA GLU A 231 -19.87 -16.88 19.06
C GLU A 231 -21.02 -17.63 19.78
N SER A 232 -21.49 -18.74 19.22
CA SER A 232 -22.65 -19.50 19.71
C SER A 232 -22.30 -20.67 20.65
N GLU A 233 -21.03 -20.95 20.95
CA GLU A 233 -20.68 -22.06 21.86
C GLU A 233 -20.69 -21.70 23.35
N SER A 234 -21.11 -20.50 23.75
CA SER A 234 -21.23 -20.13 25.17
C SER A 234 -22.66 -20.05 25.72
N LYS A 235 -23.71 -20.39 24.95
CA LYS A 235 -25.08 -20.48 25.49
C LYS A 235 -25.89 -21.62 24.87
N GLN A 236 -25.99 -22.75 25.58
CA GLN A 236 -27.06 -23.73 25.39
C GLN A 236 -28.42 -23.08 25.71
N ARG A 237 -29.41 -23.19 24.81
CA ARG A 237 -30.70 -23.89 25.04
C ARG A 237 -31.74 -23.61 23.94
N GLN A 238 -32.31 -24.72 23.45
CA GLN A 238 -33.69 -24.93 23.00
C GLN A 238 -34.14 -24.52 21.58
N SER A 239 -34.45 -25.58 20.84
CA SER A 239 -35.62 -25.85 19.99
C SER A 239 -35.76 -25.18 18.62
N SER A 240 -35.60 -26.07 17.63
CA SER A 240 -36.52 -26.39 16.52
C SER A 240 -36.71 -25.39 15.35
N SER A 241 -36.32 -25.92 14.19
CA SER A 241 -37.13 -26.07 12.96
C SER A 241 -36.78 -25.23 11.73
N SER A 242 -36.71 -25.98 10.62
CA SER A 242 -36.86 -25.64 9.20
C SER A 242 -35.75 -24.85 8.47
N SER A 243 -35.19 -25.57 7.48
CA SER A 243 -34.30 -25.15 6.40
C SER A 243 -34.92 -24.09 5.47
N PRO A 244 -34.11 -23.25 4.80
CA PRO A 244 -34.51 -22.59 3.56
C PRO A 244 -33.85 -23.19 2.31
N GLN A 245 -34.62 -23.12 1.23
CA GLN A 245 -34.35 -23.60 -0.13
C GLN A 245 -33.25 -22.81 -0.86
N LEU A 246 -32.71 -23.46 -1.89
CA LEU A 246 -31.77 -22.92 -2.89
C LEU A 246 -32.30 -21.66 -3.62
N GLY A 247 -31.39 -20.72 -3.90
CA GLY A 247 -31.50 -19.62 -4.86
C GLY A 247 -30.18 -19.42 -5.62
N PRO A 248 -30.18 -18.75 -6.79
CA PRO A 248 -29.46 -19.22 -7.98
C PRO A 248 -28.02 -18.73 -8.14
N SER A 249 -27.30 -19.44 -9.02
CA SER A 249 -25.93 -19.24 -9.51
C SER A 249 -25.58 -17.81 -9.97
N PRO A 250 -24.30 -17.40 -9.86
CA PRO A 250 -23.83 -16.09 -10.32
C PRO A 250 -23.80 -15.95 -11.85
N PRO A 251 -24.00 -14.73 -12.41
CA PRO A 251 -23.98 -14.46 -13.85
C PRO A 251 -22.54 -14.40 -14.43
N PRO A 252 -22.38 -14.49 -15.77
CA PRO A 252 -21.09 -14.72 -16.41
C PRO A 252 -20.13 -13.51 -16.38
N ARG A 253 -18.82 -13.79 -16.34
CA ARG A 253 -17.74 -12.80 -16.42
C ARG A 253 -17.70 -12.14 -17.81
N ILE A 254 -17.81 -10.81 -17.85
CA ILE A 254 -17.52 -10.00 -19.04
C ILE A 254 -15.98 -9.86 -19.17
N THR A 255 -15.44 -10.29 -20.31
CA THR A 255 -14.03 -10.12 -20.69
C THR A 255 -13.92 -8.90 -21.62
N LEU A 256 -13.00 -7.97 -21.35
CA LEU A 256 -12.71 -6.87 -22.28
C LEU A 256 -11.71 -7.32 -23.36
N PRO A 257 -11.87 -6.90 -24.63
CA PRO A 257 -11.04 -7.38 -25.73
C PRO A 257 -9.66 -6.68 -25.80
N VAL A 258 -8.64 -7.48 -26.12
CA VAL A 258 -7.21 -7.12 -26.26
C VAL A 258 -6.95 -6.40 -27.60
N SER A 259 -7.42 -5.17 -27.77
CA SER A 259 -7.25 -4.44 -29.04
C SER A 259 -6.78 -2.98 -28.94
N PHE A 260 -6.03 -2.62 -27.89
CA PHE A 260 -5.47 -1.27 -27.75
C PHE A 260 -3.94 -1.16 -27.83
N LEU A 261 -3.23 -2.23 -28.23
CA LEU A 261 -1.75 -2.26 -28.32
C LEU A 261 -1.18 -2.07 -29.74
N GLN A 262 -1.90 -1.40 -30.64
CA GLN A 262 -1.32 -1.05 -31.94
C GLN A 262 -1.63 0.40 -32.33
N LEU A 263 -0.71 1.30 -32.00
CA LEU A 263 -0.57 2.55 -32.75
C LEU A 263 0.87 2.73 -33.22
N LYS A 264 0.95 3.10 -34.50
CA LYS A 264 2.06 2.99 -35.42
C LYS A 264 3.15 4.04 -35.19
N SER A 265 4.35 3.68 -35.59
CA SER A 265 5.51 4.55 -35.80
C SER A 265 5.19 5.67 -36.80
N TYR A 266 5.59 6.90 -36.46
CA TYR A 266 5.66 8.02 -37.40
C TYR A 266 6.89 8.88 -37.09
N GLN A 267 7.72 9.14 -38.11
CA GLN A 267 8.92 9.97 -38.03
C GLN A 267 8.73 11.35 -38.70
N SER A 268 9.10 12.38 -37.93
CA SER A 268 9.75 13.69 -38.23
C SER A 268 9.12 14.73 -39.17
N SER A 269 9.06 16.00 -38.71
CA SER A 269 10.03 17.08 -39.09
C SER A 269 9.70 18.46 -38.46
N GLY A 270 10.72 19.17 -37.91
CA GLY A 270 10.71 20.67 -37.82
C GLY A 270 10.86 21.42 -36.46
N VAL A 271 11.95 21.20 -35.70
CA VAL A 271 12.73 22.07 -34.75
C VAL A 271 12.21 23.51 -34.44
N ASN A 272 12.19 24.10 -33.21
CA ASN A 272 12.39 23.70 -31.80
C ASN A 272 12.11 24.90 -30.84
N LEU A 273 12.05 24.61 -29.52
CA LEU A 273 11.81 25.39 -28.29
C LEU A 273 10.44 25.01 -27.66
N LEU A 274 10.28 23.97 -26.85
CA LEU A 274 11.18 23.26 -25.92
C LEU A 274 10.89 21.76 -25.99
N GLU A 275 11.73 21.01 -26.69
CA GLU A 275 11.68 19.54 -26.71
C GLU A 275 12.11 18.96 -25.35
N PHE A 276 11.46 17.85 -24.98
CA PHE A 276 11.84 17.01 -23.84
C PHE A 276 13.33 16.65 -23.90
N ASN A 277 14.11 17.20 -22.97
CA ASN A 277 15.57 17.18 -23.06
C ASN A 277 16.15 15.83 -22.57
N ARG A 278 16.95 15.16 -23.42
CA ARG A 278 17.65 13.90 -23.10
C ARG A 278 19.17 14.03 -22.97
N LEU A 279 19.71 15.24 -23.14
CA LEU A 279 21.16 15.51 -23.13
C LEU A 279 21.67 15.99 -21.77
N TRP A 280 20.76 16.36 -20.87
CA TRP A 280 21.09 16.76 -19.51
C TRP A 280 21.79 15.65 -18.72
N LYS A 281 22.62 16.07 -17.77
CA LYS A 281 23.31 15.20 -16.82
C LYS A 281 23.23 15.79 -15.41
N LYS A 282 23.46 14.97 -14.40
CA LYS A 282 23.35 15.36 -12.98
C LYS A 282 24.16 16.61 -12.63
N SER A 283 25.35 16.77 -13.21
CA SER A 283 26.24 17.90 -12.94
C SER A 283 25.73 19.25 -13.44
N ASP A 284 24.75 19.27 -14.35
CA ASP A 284 24.13 20.50 -14.87
C ASP A 284 23.21 21.17 -13.84
N PHE A 285 22.88 20.47 -12.76
CA PHE A 285 21.94 20.92 -11.74
C PHE A 285 22.58 21.06 -10.35
N GLU A 286 22.01 21.96 -9.57
CA GLU A 286 22.24 22.12 -8.14
C GLU A 286 21.03 21.56 -7.39
N LYS A 287 21.27 20.61 -6.47
CA LYS A 287 20.23 19.98 -5.64
C LYS A 287 19.98 20.87 -4.41
N ILE A 288 18.77 21.41 -4.27
CA ILE A 288 18.47 22.40 -3.21
C ILE A 288 17.86 21.72 -1.98
N ARG A 289 16.65 21.16 -2.11
CA ARG A 289 15.93 20.54 -0.99
C ARG A 289 14.96 19.47 -1.46
N ARG A 290 14.66 18.51 -0.61
CA ARG A 290 13.63 17.49 -0.87
C ARG A 290 12.25 18.15 -0.80
N VAL A 291 11.39 17.83 -1.76
CA VAL A 291 10.01 18.35 -1.85
C VAL A 291 8.94 17.25 -1.77
N GLY A 292 9.31 15.98 -1.96
CA GLY A 292 8.36 14.89 -1.85
C GLY A 292 8.99 13.49 -1.82
N ALA A 293 8.14 12.50 -1.57
CA ALA A 293 8.47 11.08 -1.62
C ALA A 293 7.38 10.37 -2.42
N SER A 294 7.77 9.47 -3.32
CA SER A 294 6.85 8.65 -4.11
C SER A 294 7.26 7.18 -4.02
N VAL A 295 6.37 6.30 -4.49
CA VAL A 295 6.62 4.85 -4.54
C VAL A 295 7.88 4.50 -5.34
N PHE A 296 8.24 5.32 -6.34
CA PHE A 296 9.36 5.08 -7.26
C PHE A 296 10.64 5.86 -6.90
N GLY A 297 10.60 6.69 -5.85
CA GLY A 297 11.76 7.44 -5.38
C GLY A 297 11.44 8.84 -4.84
N GLU A 298 12.47 9.68 -4.70
CA GLU A 298 12.36 10.99 -4.06
C GLU A 298 12.21 12.13 -5.07
N VAL A 299 11.45 13.16 -4.69
CA VAL A 299 11.31 14.38 -5.48
C VAL A 299 12.10 15.50 -4.82
N TRP A 300 12.92 16.20 -5.59
CA TRP A 300 13.76 17.28 -5.10
C TRP A 300 13.60 18.54 -5.94
N LEU A 301 13.60 19.69 -5.26
CA LEU A 301 13.80 20.99 -5.89
C LEU A 301 15.27 21.10 -6.33
N ILE A 302 15.45 21.45 -7.59
CA ILE A 302 16.75 21.62 -8.23
C ILE A 302 16.79 22.95 -8.98
N LYS A 303 18.00 23.42 -9.26
CA LYS A 303 18.25 24.59 -10.07
C LYS A 303 19.21 24.26 -11.19
N ASN A 304 18.86 24.59 -12.43
CA ASN A 304 19.80 24.46 -13.54
C ASN A 304 20.89 25.53 -13.42
N LYS A 305 22.16 25.13 -13.46
CA LYS A 305 23.29 26.04 -13.22
C LYS A 305 23.48 27.06 -14.33
N ILE A 306 23.05 26.74 -15.56
CA ILE A 306 23.19 27.62 -16.73
C ILE A 306 21.99 28.57 -16.81
N THR A 307 20.78 28.02 -16.88
CA THR A 307 19.56 28.82 -17.08
C THR A 307 19.06 29.48 -15.80
N GLN A 308 19.60 29.09 -14.64
CA GLN A 308 19.15 29.52 -13.31
C GLN A 308 17.69 29.14 -12.98
N GLN A 309 17.04 28.35 -13.84
CA GLN A 309 15.65 27.94 -13.69
C GLN A 309 15.47 26.92 -12.56
N LEU A 310 14.46 27.14 -11.71
CA LEU A 310 14.02 26.19 -10.70
C LEU A 310 13.13 25.11 -11.32
N MET A 311 13.41 23.85 -10.97
CA MET A 311 12.72 22.67 -11.49
C MET A 311 12.58 21.64 -10.36
N ALA A 312 11.77 20.62 -10.58
CA ALA A 312 11.76 19.44 -9.75
C ALA A 312 12.43 18.29 -10.52
N TRP A 313 13.26 17.48 -9.87
CA TRP A 313 13.55 16.15 -10.41
C TRP A 313 12.90 15.09 -9.55
N LYS A 314 12.47 14.02 -10.22
CA LYS A 314 12.11 12.77 -9.59
C LYS A 314 13.29 11.81 -9.77
N GLU A 315 13.93 11.49 -8.66
CA GLU A 315 15.07 10.59 -8.58
C GLU A 315 14.56 9.17 -8.39
N MET A 316 14.76 8.32 -9.39
CA MET A 316 14.22 6.95 -9.46
C MET A 316 15.36 5.93 -9.56
N ARG A 317 15.12 4.73 -9.03
CA ARG A 317 16.04 3.60 -9.20
C ARG A 317 16.00 3.13 -10.66
N TYR A 318 17.16 2.88 -11.24
CA TYR A 318 17.31 2.48 -12.64
C TYR A 318 18.31 1.33 -12.79
N TYR A 319 18.23 0.35 -11.88
CA TYR A 319 19.18 -0.74 -11.82
C TYR A 319 18.68 -1.98 -12.56
N SER A 320 17.55 -2.54 -12.11
CA SER A 320 16.96 -3.79 -12.65
C SER A 320 16.19 -3.56 -13.95
N LEU A 321 15.96 -4.63 -14.72
CA LEU A 321 15.17 -4.55 -15.97
C LEU A 321 13.74 -4.04 -15.71
N ASP A 322 13.10 -4.49 -14.63
CA ASP A 322 11.75 -4.05 -14.26
C ASP A 322 11.71 -2.58 -13.82
N GLU A 323 12.72 -2.10 -13.10
CA GLU A 323 12.86 -0.67 -12.77
C GLU A 323 13.08 0.17 -14.03
N ARG A 324 13.91 -0.29 -14.97
CA ARG A 324 14.13 0.41 -16.24
C ARG A 324 12.86 0.48 -17.07
N LEU A 325 12.16 -0.65 -17.23
CA LEU A 325 10.87 -0.70 -17.92
C LEU A 325 9.81 0.14 -17.21
N GLY A 326 9.78 0.13 -15.88
CA GLY A 326 8.86 0.94 -15.07
C GLY A 326 9.13 2.44 -15.22
N VAL A 327 10.40 2.84 -15.15
CA VAL A 327 10.83 4.22 -15.36
C VAL A 327 10.54 4.66 -16.80
N ASP A 328 10.91 3.86 -17.80
CA ASP A 328 10.65 4.17 -19.21
C ASP A 328 9.15 4.30 -19.50
N ASN A 329 8.33 3.40 -18.93
CA ASN A 329 6.87 3.49 -19.02
C ASN A 329 6.33 4.74 -18.33
N GLU A 330 6.79 5.06 -17.11
CA GLU A 330 6.35 6.26 -16.40
C GLU A 330 6.68 7.53 -17.19
N VAL A 331 7.91 7.63 -17.69
CA VAL A 331 8.38 8.76 -18.50
C VAL A 331 7.57 8.90 -19.79
N ASN A 332 7.33 7.78 -20.50
CA ASN A 332 6.57 7.79 -21.75
C ASN A 332 5.10 8.17 -21.49
N ILE A 333 4.44 7.55 -20.51
CA ILE A 333 3.04 7.85 -20.16
C ILE A 333 2.90 9.32 -19.76
N GLN A 334 3.77 9.83 -18.88
CA GLN A 334 3.67 11.21 -18.43
C GLN A 334 3.87 12.21 -19.57
N ARG A 335 4.81 11.95 -20.49
CA ARG A 335 5.03 12.77 -21.68
C ARG A 335 3.86 12.70 -22.65
N ASP A 336 3.39 11.50 -22.97
CA ASP A 336 2.37 11.29 -23.98
C ASP A 336 1.02 11.86 -23.50
N LEU A 337 0.70 11.71 -22.21
CA LEU A 337 -0.45 12.38 -21.60
C LEU A 337 -0.29 13.90 -21.64
N TYR A 338 0.85 14.45 -21.23
CA TYR A 338 1.06 15.90 -21.27
C TYR A 338 0.86 16.48 -22.68
N GLU A 339 1.42 15.84 -23.71
CA GLU A 339 1.25 16.29 -25.10
C GLU A 339 -0.20 16.16 -25.58
N LEU A 340 -0.90 15.08 -25.19
CA LEU A 340 -2.33 14.92 -25.46
C LEU A 340 -3.15 16.07 -24.86
N PHE A 341 -2.97 16.38 -23.56
CA PHE A 341 -3.70 17.45 -22.89
C PHE A 341 -3.34 18.84 -23.44
N ARG A 342 -2.07 19.05 -23.82
CA ARG A 342 -1.61 20.28 -24.46
C ARG A 342 -2.28 20.53 -25.81
N GLN A 343 -2.51 19.48 -26.59
CA GLN A 343 -3.14 19.59 -27.91
C GLN A 343 -4.66 19.80 -27.81
N SER A 344 -5.32 19.20 -26.82
CA SER A 344 -6.77 19.28 -26.66
C SER A 344 -7.24 20.52 -25.87
N ASN A 345 -6.49 21.00 -24.87
CA ASN A 345 -6.91 22.15 -24.06
C ASN A 345 -5.72 22.94 -23.45
N PRO A 346 -5.14 23.91 -24.16
CA PRO A 346 -3.90 24.58 -23.75
C PRO A 346 -4.05 25.52 -22.54
N GLN A 347 -5.27 25.86 -22.10
CA GLN A 347 -5.48 26.75 -20.94
C GLN A 347 -5.46 26.01 -19.59
N PHE A 348 -5.55 24.67 -19.58
CA PHE A 348 -5.65 23.92 -18.32
C PHE A 348 -5.05 22.51 -18.44
N ILE A 349 -3.78 22.35 -18.02
CA ILE A 349 -3.10 21.05 -17.98
C ILE A 349 -2.95 20.63 -16.52
N HIS A 350 -3.68 19.59 -16.10
CA HIS A 350 -3.61 19.00 -14.75
C HIS A 350 -2.40 18.07 -14.53
N ILE A 351 -1.46 18.08 -15.47
CA ILE A 351 -0.28 17.22 -15.46
C ILE A 351 0.95 18.08 -15.38
N VAL A 352 1.81 17.79 -14.40
CA VAL A 352 3.11 18.45 -14.25
C VAL A 352 3.92 18.20 -15.52
N LYS A 353 4.32 19.29 -16.18
CA LYS A 353 5.07 19.28 -17.43
C LYS A 353 6.37 18.50 -17.29
N PRO A 354 6.58 17.46 -18.11
CA PRO A 354 7.87 16.80 -18.23
C PRO A 354 8.83 17.63 -19.10
N LEU A 355 9.96 18.04 -18.53
CA LEU A 355 10.96 18.89 -19.17
C LEU A 355 12.12 18.08 -19.76
N GLY A 356 12.45 16.92 -19.18
CA GLY A 356 13.52 16.08 -19.68
C GLY A 356 13.74 14.81 -18.87
N PHE A 357 14.62 13.94 -19.35
CA PHE A 357 14.97 12.69 -18.69
C PHE A 357 16.39 12.28 -19.01
N PHE A 358 17.13 11.84 -18.00
CA PHE A 358 18.45 11.26 -18.18
C PHE A 358 18.73 10.16 -17.16
N VAL A 359 19.71 9.32 -17.48
CA VAL A 359 20.17 8.23 -16.63
C VAL A 359 21.60 8.51 -16.19
N ASP A 360 21.85 8.39 -14.89
CA ASP A 360 23.18 8.37 -14.31
C ASP A 360 23.59 6.91 -14.10
N ASN A 361 24.27 6.36 -15.10
CA ASN A 361 24.69 4.94 -15.10
C ASN A 361 25.59 4.58 -13.90
N PRO A 362 26.59 5.39 -13.51
CA PRO A 362 27.38 5.15 -12.29
C PRO A 362 26.57 4.98 -11.00
N GLU A 363 25.52 5.77 -10.83
CA GLU A 363 24.67 5.71 -9.62
C GLU A 363 23.47 4.76 -9.77
N ALA A 364 23.30 4.15 -10.95
CA ALA A 364 22.13 3.36 -11.34
C ALA A 364 20.80 4.09 -11.05
N LYS A 365 20.76 5.40 -11.33
CA LYS A 365 19.60 6.26 -11.10
C LYS A 365 19.12 6.89 -12.39
N ALA A 366 17.82 7.09 -12.48
CA ALA A 366 17.20 7.87 -13.53
C ALA A 366 16.54 9.11 -12.94
N TYR A 367 16.53 10.18 -13.72
CA TYR A 367 16.05 11.48 -13.30
C TYR A 367 15.04 11.97 -14.32
N LEU A 368 13.78 12.06 -13.90
CA LEU A 368 12.74 12.73 -14.67
C LEU A 368 12.65 14.18 -14.20
N ILE A 369 12.96 15.12 -15.09
CA ILE A 369 12.93 16.55 -14.82
C ILE A 369 11.54 17.08 -15.14
N LEU A 370 10.95 17.76 -14.17
CA LEU A 370 9.60 18.25 -14.16
C LEU A 370 9.62 19.76 -13.90
N GLU A 371 8.57 20.46 -14.35
CA GLU A 371 8.35 21.82 -13.87
C GLU A 371 8.19 21.84 -12.34
N TYR A 372 8.69 22.89 -11.71
CA TYR A 372 8.54 23.05 -10.27
C TYR A 372 7.21 23.74 -9.94
N CYS A 373 6.36 23.06 -9.18
CA CYS A 373 5.13 23.61 -8.63
C CYS A 373 5.37 24.12 -7.20
N PRO A 374 5.56 25.43 -6.97
CA PRO A 374 5.88 25.96 -5.64
C PRO A 374 4.72 25.85 -4.64
N GLY A 375 3.49 25.61 -5.12
CA GLY A 375 2.27 25.51 -4.32
C GLY A 375 2.09 24.21 -3.52
N GLY A 376 2.93 23.18 -3.71
CA GLY A 376 2.84 21.93 -2.96
C GLY A 376 1.78 20.95 -3.46
N ASP A 377 1.41 19.98 -2.62
CA ASP A 377 0.44 18.90 -2.91
C ASP A 377 -0.92 19.18 -2.26
N LEU A 378 -1.99 19.13 -3.06
CA LEU A 378 -3.37 19.32 -2.59
C LEU A 378 -3.93 18.07 -1.89
N GLN A 379 -3.29 16.88 -1.97
CA GLN A 379 -3.77 15.64 -1.34
C GLN A 379 -3.85 15.70 0.19
N GLN A 380 -3.15 16.63 0.84
CA GLN A 380 -3.18 16.80 2.29
C GLN A 380 -4.04 17.97 2.75
N ILE A 381 -4.72 18.64 1.82
CA ILE A 381 -5.49 19.85 2.08
C ILE A 381 -6.99 19.51 2.06
N ILE A 382 -7.65 19.71 3.21
CA ILE A 382 -9.11 19.76 3.30
C ILE A 382 -9.53 21.19 2.96
N HIS A 383 -10.49 21.37 2.06
CA HIS A 383 -11.02 22.69 1.73
C HIS A 383 -11.86 23.24 2.89
N GLY A 384 -12.73 22.42 3.48
CA GLY A 384 -13.44 22.73 4.73
C GLY A 384 -14.57 23.76 4.63
N ASP A 385 -14.83 24.29 3.43
CA ASP A 385 -15.90 25.26 3.15
C ASP A 385 -16.39 25.13 1.70
N LEU A 386 -16.53 23.88 1.21
CA LEU A 386 -17.12 23.65 -0.11
C LEU A 386 -18.60 24.04 -0.11
N LYS A 387 -18.93 25.04 -0.93
CA LYS A 387 -20.27 25.58 -1.10
C LYS A 387 -20.39 26.23 -2.48
N PRO A 388 -21.61 26.47 -3.01
CA PRO A 388 -21.78 26.97 -4.37
C PRO A 388 -21.07 28.30 -4.66
N SER A 389 -20.97 29.22 -3.68
CA SER A 389 -20.25 30.50 -3.88
C SER A 389 -18.74 30.32 -4.13
N ASN A 390 -18.19 29.16 -3.74
CA ASN A 390 -16.77 28.82 -3.88
C ASN A 390 -16.53 27.96 -5.14
N ILE A 391 -17.57 27.72 -5.93
CA ILE A 391 -17.53 27.06 -7.24
C ILE A 391 -17.68 28.13 -8.32
N LEU A 392 -16.57 28.52 -8.92
CA LEU A 392 -16.55 29.54 -9.98
C LEU A 392 -16.58 28.89 -11.35
N PHE A 393 -17.11 29.62 -12.34
CA PHE A 393 -17.05 29.23 -13.75
C PHE A 393 -16.06 30.12 -14.49
N THR A 394 -15.28 29.54 -15.40
CA THR A 394 -14.57 30.31 -16.42
C THR A 394 -15.53 30.73 -17.54
N ASN A 395 -15.04 31.59 -18.44
CA ASN A 395 -15.78 31.97 -19.65
C ASN A 395 -16.12 30.76 -20.54
N ASP A 396 -15.35 29.68 -20.45
CA ASP A 396 -15.56 28.42 -21.18
C ASP A 396 -16.40 27.40 -20.37
N PHE A 397 -17.17 27.88 -19.38
CA PHE A 397 -18.02 27.09 -18.48
C PHE A 397 -17.29 25.98 -17.72
N GLN A 398 -15.97 26.12 -17.49
CA GLN A 398 -15.21 25.18 -16.68
C GLN A 398 -15.32 25.54 -15.20
N VAL A 399 -15.49 24.53 -14.36
CA VAL A 399 -15.58 24.70 -12.91
C VAL A 399 -14.19 24.92 -12.29
N LYS A 400 -14.06 25.92 -11.42
CA LYS A 400 -12.88 26.19 -10.60
C LYS A 400 -13.27 26.34 -9.13
N LEU A 401 -12.52 25.68 -8.26
CA LEU A 401 -12.63 25.89 -6.81
C LEU A 401 -11.92 27.20 -6.41
N ALA A 402 -12.54 27.96 -5.53
CA ALA A 402 -12.03 29.22 -5.00
C ALA A 402 -12.21 29.28 -3.48
N ASP A 403 -11.54 30.27 -2.85
CA ASP A 403 -11.64 30.56 -1.42
C ASP A 403 -11.17 29.44 -0.47
N PHE A 404 -9.84 29.29 -0.40
CA PHE A 404 -9.16 28.38 0.52
C PHE A 404 -8.92 29.01 1.91
N GLY A 405 -9.65 30.07 2.29
CA GLY A 405 -9.46 30.78 3.56
C GLY A 405 -9.67 29.90 4.81
N LEU A 406 -10.43 28.81 4.67
CA LEU A 406 -10.68 27.80 5.70
C LEU A 406 -9.99 26.46 5.41
N ALA A 407 -9.10 26.42 4.43
CA ALA A 407 -8.39 25.21 4.05
C ALA A 407 -7.33 24.85 5.10
N HIS A 408 -7.19 23.54 5.36
CA HIS A 408 -6.30 23.04 6.39
C HIS A 408 -5.48 21.86 5.91
N GLU A 409 -4.17 21.90 6.16
CA GLU A 409 -3.26 20.78 5.98
C GLU A 409 -3.38 19.83 7.19
N LEU A 410 -3.63 18.54 6.94
CA LEU A 410 -3.73 17.56 8.00
C LEU A 410 -2.34 17.18 8.54
N GLN A 411 -1.93 17.76 9.67
CA GLN A 411 -0.73 17.34 10.40
C GLN A 411 -1.03 16.24 11.42
N GLU A 412 -0.11 15.27 11.53
CA GLU A 412 -0.19 14.17 12.50
C GLU A 412 -0.28 14.73 13.94
N GLY A 413 -1.43 14.54 14.60
CA GLY A 413 -1.65 14.95 16.00
C GLY A 413 -2.35 16.29 16.22
N LYS A 414 -2.72 17.05 15.18
CA LYS A 414 -3.52 18.29 15.30
C LYS A 414 -4.77 18.26 14.40
N THR A 415 -5.78 17.51 14.79
CA THR A 415 -7.05 17.36 14.04
C THR A 415 -8.17 18.27 14.53
N TYR A 416 -7.86 19.42 15.11
CA TYR A 416 -8.86 20.30 15.73
C TYR A 416 -8.70 21.77 15.35
N VAL A 417 -9.81 22.43 15.05
CA VAL A 417 -9.88 23.88 14.80
C VAL A 417 -10.81 24.54 15.82
N THR A 418 -10.42 25.71 16.33
CA THR A 418 -11.27 26.59 17.13
C THR A 418 -12.22 27.37 16.23
N ALA A 419 -13.52 27.31 16.53
CA ALA A 419 -14.60 27.83 15.69
C ALA A 419 -14.48 29.33 15.36
N HIS A 420 -14.92 29.69 14.15
CA HIS A 420 -15.89 30.74 13.76
C HIS A 420 -15.53 31.20 12.34
N GLN A 421 -16.28 30.78 11.29
CA GLN A 421 -16.45 31.50 10.00
C GLN A 421 -17.04 30.69 8.81
N GLY A 422 -17.41 29.42 8.94
CA GLY A 422 -18.05 28.68 7.84
C GLY A 422 -19.57 28.86 7.74
N THR A 423 -20.14 28.79 6.53
CA THR A 423 -21.60 28.72 6.31
C THR A 423 -22.08 27.32 6.71
N LEU A 424 -22.85 27.20 7.80
CA LEU A 424 -23.26 25.90 8.37
C LEU A 424 -24.06 25.00 7.41
N LEU A 425 -24.64 25.56 6.36
CA LEU A 425 -25.58 24.86 5.46
C LEU A 425 -24.95 23.63 4.77
N TYR A 426 -23.68 23.69 4.39
CA TYR A 426 -23.01 22.61 3.67
C TYR A 426 -22.12 21.74 4.58
N ALA A 427 -22.10 22.02 5.89
CA ALA A 427 -21.19 21.37 6.82
C ALA A 427 -21.60 19.92 7.14
N ALA A 428 -20.61 19.03 7.24
CA ALA A 428 -20.82 17.63 7.56
C ALA A 428 -21.20 17.39 9.03
N PRO A 429 -21.91 16.28 9.36
CA PRO A 429 -22.34 15.97 10.72
C PRO A 429 -21.22 15.97 11.76
N GLU A 430 -20.05 15.43 11.41
CA GLU A 430 -18.87 15.35 12.27
C GLU A 430 -18.25 16.73 12.58
N ILE A 431 -18.50 17.73 11.72
CA ILE A 431 -18.08 19.11 11.94
C ILE A 431 -19.04 19.81 12.91
N LEU A 432 -20.33 19.45 12.87
CA LEU A 432 -21.40 20.04 13.68
C LEU A 432 -21.58 19.39 15.06
N SER A 433 -21.20 18.11 15.22
CA SER A 433 -21.42 17.32 16.45
C SER A 433 -20.43 17.61 17.60
N SER A 434 -19.42 18.47 17.38
CA SER A 434 -18.38 18.72 18.38
C SER A 434 -18.83 19.70 19.47
N SER A 435 -19.32 19.15 20.58
CA SER A 435 -19.82 19.87 21.77
C SER A 435 -18.73 20.45 22.69
N GLN A 436 -17.43 20.35 22.34
CA GLN A 436 -16.32 20.87 23.17
C GLN A 436 -15.26 21.68 22.40
N GLY A 437 -15.66 22.50 21.42
CA GLY A 437 -14.77 23.47 20.76
C GLY A 437 -13.63 22.87 19.92
N LYS A 438 -13.61 21.54 19.77
CA LYS A 438 -12.61 20.75 19.03
C LYS A 438 -13.34 19.98 17.92
N ARG A 439 -13.35 20.53 16.70
CA ARG A 439 -13.95 19.92 15.50
C ARG A 439 -12.97 18.95 14.85
N ARG A 440 -13.32 17.66 14.72
CA ARG A 440 -12.49 16.70 13.98
C ARG A 440 -12.75 16.84 12.49
N LEU A 441 -11.78 17.38 11.77
CA LEU A 441 -11.79 17.40 10.30
C LEU A 441 -11.35 16.05 9.77
N LYS A 442 -12.15 15.46 8.87
CA LYS A 442 -11.75 14.33 8.03
C LYS A 442 -11.98 14.71 6.57
N PHE A 443 -11.24 14.09 5.64
CA PHE A 443 -11.37 14.34 4.19
C PHE A 443 -12.79 14.11 3.69
N GLU A 444 -13.52 13.20 4.34
CA GLU A 444 -14.88 12.84 3.99
C GLU A 444 -15.86 14.00 4.22
N ALA A 445 -15.51 15.02 5.01
CA ALA A 445 -16.36 16.19 5.23
C ALA A 445 -16.62 16.96 3.92
N ASP A 446 -15.59 17.12 3.08
CA ASP A 446 -15.72 17.77 1.76
C ASP A 446 -16.60 16.95 0.81
N ILE A 447 -16.58 15.60 0.92
CA ILE A 447 -17.46 14.71 0.16
C ILE A 447 -18.92 14.94 0.55
N PHE A 448 -19.21 15.12 1.84
CA PHE A 448 -20.56 15.44 2.30
C PHE A 448 -21.03 16.79 1.75
N SER A 449 -20.21 17.84 1.86
CA SER A 449 -20.51 19.17 1.33
C SER A 449 -20.80 19.14 -0.17
N CYS A 450 -20.01 18.38 -0.94
CA CYS A 450 -20.26 18.14 -2.36
C CYS A 450 -21.60 17.41 -2.59
N GLY A 451 -21.92 16.40 -1.78
CA GLY A 451 -23.20 15.69 -1.83
C GLY A 451 -24.40 16.61 -1.60
N VAL A 452 -24.29 17.56 -0.66
CA VAL A 452 -25.34 18.57 -0.41
C VAL A 452 -25.52 19.47 -1.63
N MET A 453 -24.44 19.96 -2.24
CA MET A 453 -24.52 20.79 -3.45
C MET A 453 -25.15 20.03 -4.62
N LEU A 454 -24.75 18.78 -4.87
CA LEU A 454 -25.30 17.96 -5.95
C LEU A 454 -26.78 17.64 -5.71
N TYR A 455 -27.17 17.35 -4.48
CA TYR A 455 -28.56 17.18 -4.11
C TYR A 455 -29.39 18.43 -4.41
N GLU A 456 -28.87 19.60 -4.01
CA GLU A 456 -29.54 20.89 -4.23
C GLU A 456 -29.65 21.21 -5.72
N LEU A 457 -28.63 20.92 -6.52
CA LEU A 457 -28.67 21.08 -7.97
C LEU A 457 -29.74 20.21 -8.63
N LEU A 458 -29.88 18.95 -8.22
CA LEU A 458 -30.85 18.02 -8.82
C LEU A 458 -32.29 18.27 -8.38
N THR A 459 -32.48 18.63 -7.11
CA THR A 459 -33.81 18.73 -6.50
C THR A 459 -34.35 20.16 -6.40
N HIS A 460 -33.49 21.16 -6.63
CA HIS A 460 -33.71 22.58 -6.34
C HIS A 460 -34.09 22.86 -4.88
N LYS A 461 -33.78 21.92 -3.98
CA LYS A 461 -34.07 21.98 -2.54
C LYS A 461 -32.85 21.53 -1.75
N HIS A 462 -32.57 22.22 -0.66
CA HIS A 462 -31.55 21.75 0.27
C HIS A 462 -32.06 20.52 1.04
N PRO A 463 -31.26 19.44 1.21
CA PRO A 463 -31.72 18.19 1.81
C PRO A 463 -32.24 18.33 3.24
N PHE A 464 -31.73 19.30 4.00
CA PHE A 464 -32.06 19.50 5.43
C PHE A 464 -32.78 20.83 5.75
N VAL A 465 -33.17 21.64 4.75
CA VAL A 465 -33.92 22.89 4.96
C VAL A 465 -35.37 22.72 4.50
N LEU A 466 -36.31 22.76 5.45
CA LEU A 466 -37.73 22.54 5.16
C LEU A 466 -38.46 23.80 4.65
N ARG A 467 -38.04 25.01 5.06
CA ARG A 467 -38.65 26.30 4.66
C ARG A 467 -37.59 27.40 4.56
N ARG A 468 -37.77 28.36 3.64
CA ARG A 468 -36.86 29.50 3.43
C ARG A 468 -36.86 30.53 4.58
N SER A 469 -37.73 30.39 5.57
CA SER A 469 -37.84 31.27 6.75
C SER A 469 -37.21 30.61 7.98
N ASP A 470 -36.22 31.28 8.58
CA ASP A 470 -35.57 31.08 9.89
C ASP A 470 -35.80 29.72 10.56
N VAL A 471 -35.20 28.66 10.01
CA VAL A 471 -34.96 27.43 10.78
C VAL A 471 -33.89 27.76 11.82
N ARG A 472 -34.18 27.53 13.10
CA ARG A 472 -33.19 27.72 14.18
C ARG A 472 -31.96 26.86 13.90
N ALA A 473 -30.76 27.41 14.13
CA ALA A 473 -29.51 26.73 13.82
C ALA A 473 -29.43 25.34 14.50
N GLU A 474 -29.97 25.21 15.71
CA GLU A 474 -30.00 23.96 16.46
C GLU A 474 -30.90 22.90 15.81
N GLU A 475 -32.05 23.32 15.28
CA GLU A 475 -32.98 22.45 14.55
C GLU A 475 -32.34 21.97 13.24
N PHE A 476 -31.69 22.86 12.50
CA PHE A 476 -30.96 22.50 11.29
C PHE A 476 -29.82 21.53 11.59
N ILE A 477 -29.00 21.82 12.61
CA ILE A 477 -27.90 20.96 13.04
C ILE A 477 -28.42 19.57 13.44
N HIS A 478 -29.53 19.51 14.19
CA HIS A 478 -30.15 18.24 14.57
C HIS A 478 -30.51 17.40 13.33
N ARG A 479 -31.11 18.00 12.31
CA ARG A 479 -31.44 17.30 11.06
C ARG A 479 -30.21 16.80 10.33
N VAL A 480 -29.16 17.63 10.25
CA VAL A 480 -27.92 17.22 9.60
C VAL A 480 -27.29 16.04 10.33
N ILE A 481 -27.35 15.99 11.67
CA ILE A 481 -26.74 14.92 12.46
C ILE A 481 -27.58 13.64 12.47
N TYR A 482 -28.90 13.75 12.63
CA TYR A 482 -29.75 12.61 12.99
C TYR A 482 -30.77 12.21 11.92
N ASP A 483 -31.20 13.12 11.06
CA ASP A 483 -32.27 12.84 10.09
C ASP A 483 -31.66 12.38 8.77
N ASP A 484 -32.24 11.33 8.17
CA ASP A 484 -31.86 10.90 6.83
C ASP A 484 -32.28 11.94 5.77
N PRO A 485 -31.46 12.19 4.74
CA PRO A 485 -31.84 13.06 3.65
C PRO A 485 -33.07 12.50 2.91
N PRO A 486 -34.01 13.35 2.45
CA PRO A 486 -35.16 12.88 1.68
C PRO A 486 -34.72 12.25 0.36
N GLU A 487 -35.41 11.19 -0.07
CA GLU A 487 -35.12 10.56 -1.36
C GLU A 487 -35.31 11.54 -2.53
N ILE A 488 -34.43 11.42 -3.53
CA ILE A 488 -34.53 12.17 -4.79
C ILE A 488 -35.66 11.54 -5.62
N THR A 489 -36.82 12.21 -5.63
CA THR A 489 -38.03 11.71 -6.31
C THR A 489 -38.07 12.05 -7.81
N GLN A 490 -37.23 12.99 -8.25
CA GLN A 490 -37.10 13.38 -9.66
C GLN A 490 -36.58 12.23 -10.52
N ASP A 491 -36.91 12.28 -11.81
CA ASP A 491 -36.57 11.23 -12.79
C ASP A 491 -35.12 11.36 -13.30
N TYR A 492 -34.17 10.97 -12.45
CA TYR A 492 -32.75 10.87 -12.76
C TYR A 492 -32.27 9.42 -12.74
N PRO A 493 -31.10 9.09 -13.34
CA PRO A 493 -30.51 7.77 -13.26
C PRO A 493 -30.35 7.28 -11.80
N LYS A 494 -30.72 6.02 -11.54
CA LYS A 494 -30.69 5.44 -10.18
C LYS A 494 -29.28 5.44 -9.58
N SER A 495 -28.27 5.20 -10.41
CA SER A 495 -26.84 5.35 -10.11
C SER A 495 -26.49 6.72 -9.54
N MET A 496 -26.93 7.80 -10.18
CA MET A 496 -26.71 9.17 -9.74
C MET A 496 -27.40 9.48 -8.42
N LYS A 497 -28.65 9.04 -8.24
CA LYS A 497 -29.36 9.19 -6.96
C LYS A 497 -28.63 8.45 -5.84
N ASN A 498 -28.28 7.18 -6.07
CA ASN A 498 -27.57 6.35 -5.11
C ASN A 498 -26.20 6.95 -4.73
N LEU A 499 -25.48 7.50 -5.71
CA LEU A 499 -24.20 8.18 -5.48
C LEU A 499 -24.38 9.35 -4.51
N ILE A 500 -25.31 10.26 -4.78
CA ILE A 500 -25.56 11.44 -3.94
C ILE A 500 -25.99 11.01 -2.53
N MET A 501 -26.86 10.01 -2.42
CA MET A 501 -27.27 9.48 -1.11
C MET A 501 -26.09 8.86 -0.36
N ALA A 502 -25.18 8.17 -1.05
CA ALA A 502 -23.97 7.60 -0.45
C ALA A 502 -22.96 8.68 0.00
N MET A 503 -22.90 9.83 -0.70
CA MET A 503 -22.12 11.01 -0.28
C MET A 503 -22.72 11.67 0.97
N LEU A 504 -24.05 11.58 1.17
CA LEU A 504 -24.75 12.13 2.33
C LEU A 504 -24.81 11.17 3.54
N THR A 505 -24.09 10.04 3.49
CA THR A 505 -23.95 9.11 4.62
C THR A 505 -23.38 9.84 5.85
N LYS A 506 -24.05 9.68 7.00
CA LYS A 506 -23.73 10.45 8.22
C LYS A 506 -22.40 10.08 8.83
N ASN A 507 -22.12 8.78 8.98
CA ASN A 507 -20.84 8.31 9.50
C ASN A 507 -19.77 8.49 8.41
N PRO A 508 -18.74 9.34 8.61
CA PRO A 508 -17.69 9.56 7.62
C PRO A 508 -16.94 8.28 7.24
N ASP A 509 -16.76 7.31 8.16
CA ASP A 509 -16.04 6.07 7.86
C ASP A 509 -16.83 5.10 6.96
N HIS A 510 -18.14 5.35 6.77
CA HIS A 510 -19.00 4.61 5.85
C HIS A 510 -19.42 5.45 4.63
N ARG A 511 -19.02 6.72 4.57
CA ARG A 511 -19.30 7.60 3.44
C ARG A 511 -18.51 7.16 2.23
N ILE A 512 -19.11 7.26 1.05
CA ILE A 512 -18.47 6.83 -0.19
C ILE A 512 -17.12 7.55 -0.38
N SER A 513 -16.08 6.81 -0.76
CA SER A 513 -14.75 7.38 -1.00
C SER A 513 -14.67 8.05 -2.37
N THR A 514 -13.77 9.02 -2.55
CA THR A 514 -13.51 9.60 -3.88
C THR A 514 -13.12 8.55 -4.92
N ALA A 515 -12.37 7.51 -4.52
CA ALA A 515 -12.00 6.40 -5.39
C ALA A 515 -13.22 5.60 -5.88
N ASP A 516 -14.26 5.47 -5.06
CA ASP A 516 -15.50 4.78 -5.44
C ASP A 516 -16.45 5.68 -6.21
N ILE A 517 -16.48 6.99 -5.93
CA ILE A 517 -17.20 7.99 -6.74
C ILE A 517 -16.72 7.89 -8.21
N MET A 518 -15.41 7.85 -8.44
CA MET A 518 -14.80 7.77 -9.78
C MET A 518 -15.14 6.49 -10.56
N LYS A 519 -15.68 5.45 -9.90
CA LYS A 519 -16.14 4.22 -10.56
C LYS A 519 -17.58 4.31 -11.07
N THR A 520 -18.27 5.42 -10.83
CA THR A 520 -19.66 5.60 -11.25
C THR A 520 -19.74 5.71 -12.79
N PRO A 521 -20.53 4.87 -13.48
CA PRO A 521 -20.57 4.83 -14.94
C PRO A 521 -20.83 6.17 -15.63
N GLU A 522 -21.73 6.99 -15.07
CA GLU A 522 -22.09 8.30 -15.62
C GLU A 522 -20.96 9.32 -15.50
N ILE A 523 -20.16 9.23 -14.42
CA ILE A 523 -18.97 10.06 -14.23
C ILE A 523 -17.90 9.63 -15.25
N ILE A 524 -17.66 8.33 -15.41
CA ILE A 524 -16.72 7.80 -16.40
C ILE A 524 -17.12 8.27 -17.80
N ALA A 525 -18.39 8.08 -18.19
CA ALA A 525 -18.89 8.47 -19.51
C ALA A 525 -18.81 9.99 -19.76
N SER A 526 -19.07 10.81 -18.74
CA SER A 526 -18.97 12.28 -18.85
C SER A 526 -17.52 12.76 -18.96
N LEU A 527 -16.61 12.11 -18.26
CA LEU A 527 -15.18 12.36 -18.39
C LEU A 527 -14.73 11.95 -19.80
N GLU A 528 -15.08 10.76 -20.27
CA GLU A 528 -14.75 10.30 -21.63
C GLU A 528 -15.28 11.20 -22.75
N SER A 529 -16.46 11.82 -22.57
CA SER A 529 -17.04 12.75 -23.55
C SER A 529 -16.40 14.14 -23.52
N ALA A 530 -15.92 14.60 -22.37
CA ALA A 530 -15.17 15.86 -22.25
C ALA A 530 -13.75 15.79 -22.85
N TYR A 531 -13.26 14.58 -23.18
CA TYR A 531 -11.95 14.33 -23.78
C TYR A 531 -11.99 14.01 -25.29
N LYS A 532 -13.17 14.07 -25.92
CA LYS A 532 -13.33 14.11 -27.38
C LYS A 532 -13.47 15.56 -27.84
#